data_AF-A0A396ZX81-F1
#
_entry.id   AF-A0A396ZX81-F1
#
_cell.length_a   1.000
_cell.length_b   1.000
_cell.length_c   1.000
_cell.angle_alpha   90.00
_cell.angle_beta   90.00
_cell.angle_gamma   90.00
#
_symmetry.space_group_name_H-M   'P 1'
#
loop_
_entity.id
_entity.type
_entity.pdbx_description
1 polymer ?
#
loop_
_entity_poly.entity_id
_entity_poly.type
_entity_poly.pdbx_seq_one_letter_code
_entity_poly.pdbx_strand_id
1 'polypeptide(L)'
;MHGFGDVWEPDTDTVELMEEIAVEYIRSMTKKAMEISAIRGKLDVDCLLFSVRKDEETLDRANQLLEANELLKTVLNSGFDPIDEK
;
A
#
# COMPACT_ATOMS: atom_id res chain seq x y z
N MET A 1 -6.52 -5.41 12.41
CA MET A 1 -6.62 -5.22 13.87
C MET A 1 -5.96 -6.39 14.59
N HIS A 2 -6.50 -7.62 14.52
CA HIS A 2 -5.89 -8.80 15.17
C HIS A 2 -4.40 -9.03 14.89
N GLY A 3 -3.97 -8.92 13.62
CA GLY A 3 -2.55 -9.07 13.24
C GLY A 3 -1.58 -8.04 13.84
N PHE A 4 -2.10 -7.00 14.49
CA PHE A 4 -1.33 -6.00 15.24
C PHE A 4 -1.47 -6.15 16.76
N GLY A 5 -1.97 -7.30 17.23
CA GLY A 5 -2.09 -7.65 18.65
C GLY A 5 -3.48 -7.44 19.26
N ASP A 6 -4.48 -7.11 18.45
CA ASP A 6 -5.88 -7.03 18.90
C ASP A 6 -6.51 -8.43 19.02
N VAL A 7 -7.70 -8.52 19.60
CA VAL A 7 -8.49 -9.76 19.67
C VAL A 7 -9.01 -10.18 18.29
N TRP A 8 -9.39 -11.46 18.15
CA TRP A 8 -9.89 -12.02 16.89
C TRP A 8 -11.19 -11.37 16.43
N GLU A 9 -12.10 -11.13 17.37
CA GLU A 9 -13.39 -10.46 17.18
C GLU A 9 -13.36 -9.13 17.95
N PRO A 10 -12.84 -8.05 17.33
CA PRO A 10 -12.82 -6.72 17.96
C PRO A 10 -14.23 -6.13 18.04
N ASP A 11 -14.42 -5.22 19.00
CA ASP A 11 -15.70 -4.53 19.20
C ASP A 11 -16.12 -3.76 17.94
N THR A 12 -17.39 -3.88 17.56
CA THR A 12 -17.94 -3.30 16.31
C THR A 12 -17.72 -1.79 16.24
N ASP A 13 -17.98 -1.07 17.32
CA ASP A 13 -17.78 0.38 17.39
C ASP A 13 -16.31 0.78 17.13
N THR A 14 -15.36 -0.04 17.57
CA THR A 14 -13.92 0.20 17.32
C THR A 14 -13.57 -0.04 15.86
N VAL A 15 -14.17 -1.06 15.24
CA VAL A 15 -14.00 -1.35 13.80
C VAL A 15 -14.55 -0.20 12.96
N GLU A 16 -15.76 0.28 13.26
CA GLU A 16 -16.39 1.40 12.55
C GLU A 16 -15.54 2.67 12.65
N LEU A 17 -15.07 3.01 13.85
CA LEU A 17 -14.18 4.17 14.04
C LEU A 17 -12.85 4.00 13.30
N MET A 18 -12.26 2.80 13.33
CA MET A 18 -11.01 2.52 12.61
C MET A 18 -11.18 2.66 11.10
N GLU A 19 -12.34 2.27 10.56
CA GLU A 19 -12.68 2.48 9.15
C GLU A 19 -12.70 3.98 8.82
N GLU A 20 -13.40 4.80 9.60
CA GLU A 20 -13.47 6.25 9.38
C GLU A 20 -12.07 6.89 9.38
N ILE A 21 -11.25 6.53 10.37
CA ILE A 21 -9.86 7.03 10.49
C ILE A 21 -9.04 6.60 9.27
N ALA A 22 -9.12 5.33 8.86
CA ALA A 22 -8.37 4.82 7.72
C ALA A 22 -8.78 5.50 6.40
N VAL A 23 -10.09 5.70 6.19
CA VAL A 23 -10.62 6.39 5.01
C VAL A 23 -10.12 7.83 4.96
N GLU A 24 -10.17 8.56 6.07
CA GLU A 24 -9.71 9.94 6.10
C GLU A 24 -8.20 10.05 5.93
N TYR A 25 -7.43 9.11 6.50
CA TYR A 25 -5.99 9.02 6.29
C TYR A 25 -5.64 8.82 4.80
N ILE A 26 -6.30 7.88 4.14
CA ILE A 26 -6.13 7.62 2.70
C ILE A 26 -6.47 8.87 1.91
N ARG A 27 -7.62 9.51 2.17
CA ARG A 27 -8.03 10.75 1.48
C ARG A 27 -6.99 11.86 1.64
N SER A 28 -6.48 12.07 2.85
CA SER A 28 -5.46 13.07 3.14
C SER A 28 -4.15 12.79 2.40
N MET A 29 -3.71 11.53 2.38
CA MET A 29 -2.53 11.11 1.64
C MET A 29 -2.70 11.29 0.12
N THR A 30 -3.84 10.88 -0.43
CA THR A 30 -4.12 11.01 -1.87
C THR A 30 -4.20 12.48 -2.29
N LYS A 31 -4.78 13.37 -1.46
CA LYS A 31 -4.77 14.82 -1.72
C LYS A 31 -3.35 15.36 -1.86
N LYS A 32 -2.44 15.01 -0.95
CA LYS A 32 -1.02 15.40 -1.03
C LYS A 32 -0.35 14.85 -2.29
N ALA A 33 -0.60 13.59 -2.63
CA ALA A 33 -0.09 12.99 -3.86
C ALA A 33 -0.62 13.70 -5.12
N MET A 34 -1.89 14.13 -5.13
CA MET A 34 -2.46 14.91 -6.23
C MET A 34 -1.77 16.27 -6.40
N GLU A 35 -1.48 16.97 -5.30
CA GLU A 35 -0.73 18.25 -5.36
C GLU A 35 0.66 18.06 -5.98
N ILE A 36 1.36 16.98 -5.61
CA ILE A 36 2.66 16.62 -6.22
C ILE A 36 2.49 16.29 -7.70
N SER A 37 1.43 15.53 -8.04
CA SER A 37 1.14 15.16 -9.42
C SER A 37 0.82 16.36 -10.32
N ALA A 38 0.21 17.42 -9.77
CA ALA A 38 -0.07 18.65 -10.50
C ALA A 38 1.21 19.37 -10.94
N ILE A 39 2.28 19.27 -10.13
CA ILE A 39 3.61 19.81 -10.46
C ILE A 39 4.32 18.90 -11.47
N ARG A 40 4.24 17.57 -11.29
CA ARG A 40 4.89 16.57 -12.16
C ARG A 40 4.18 16.36 -13.50
N GLY A 41 2.90 16.71 -13.60
CA GLY A 41 2.05 16.45 -14.76
C GLY A 41 1.52 15.02 -14.88
N LYS A 42 1.76 14.15 -13.89
CA LYS A 42 1.29 12.76 -13.86
C LYS A 42 1.12 12.29 -12.42
N LEU A 43 0.04 11.56 -12.15
CA LEU A 43 -0.16 10.82 -10.91
C LEU A 43 0.38 9.40 -11.08
N ASP A 44 1.46 9.08 -10.36
CA ASP A 44 2.14 7.79 -10.40
C ASP A 44 2.59 7.36 -8.98
N VAL A 45 3.22 6.18 -8.89
CA VAL A 45 3.69 5.60 -7.62
C VAL A 45 4.66 6.53 -6.90
N ASP A 46 5.53 7.22 -7.64
CA ASP A 46 6.49 8.17 -7.06
C ASP A 46 5.81 9.31 -6.30
N CYS A 47 4.62 9.74 -6.71
CA CYS A 47 3.86 10.78 -6.00
C CYS A 47 3.46 10.31 -4.59
N LEU A 48 3.13 9.02 -4.44
CA LEU A 48 2.82 8.41 -3.15
C LEU A 48 4.10 8.17 -2.34
N LEU A 49 5.16 7.64 -2.95
CA LEU A 49 6.45 7.43 -2.29
C LEU A 49 7.04 8.75 -1.76
N PHE A 50 6.92 9.83 -2.53
CA PHE A 50 7.34 11.16 -2.09
C PHE A 50 6.54 11.65 -0.89
N SER A 51 5.27 11.26 -0.76
CA SER A 51 4.43 11.64 0.38
C SER A 51 4.88 11.01 1.69
N VAL A 52 5.44 9.78 1.64
CA VAL A 52 5.92 9.04 2.81
C VAL A 52 7.43 9.15 3.04
N ARG A 53 8.17 9.88 2.18
CA ARG A 53 9.65 9.96 2.19
C ARG A 53 10.35 10.33 3.50
N LYS A 54 9.61 10.84 4.48
CA LYS A 54 10.15 11.24 5.80
C LYS A 54 10.16 10.08 6.80
N ASP A 55 9.44 9.01 6.50
CA ASP A 55 9.38 7.79 7.28
C ASP A 55 10.16 6.71 6.52
N GLU A 56 11.40 6.48 6.95
CA GLU A 56 12.32 5.56 6.30
C GLU A 56 11.80 4.11 6.33
N GLU A 57 11.20 3.68 7.44
CA GLU A 57 10.67 2.31 7.58
C GLU A 57 9.51 2.06 6.62
N THR A 58 8.57 3.00 6.55
CA THR A 58 7.44 2.92 5.61
C THR A 58 7.91 2.99 4.16
N LEU A 59 8.88 3.84 3.85
CA LEU A 59 9.42 3.98 2.51
C LEU A 59 10.14 2.70 2.05
N ASP A 60 11.01 2.16 2.89
CA ASP A 60 11.75 0.93 2.60
C ASP A 60 10.81 -0.26 2.39
N ARG A 61 9.79 -0.37 3.26
CA ARG A 61 8.78 -1.41 3.12
C ARG A 61 8.01 -1.29 1.81
N ALA A 62 7.64 -0.08 1.40
CA ALA A 62 6.96 0.16 0.14
C ALA A 62 7.82 -0.24 -1.07
N ASN A 63 9.11 0.10 -1.06
CA ASN A 63 10.06 -0.29 -2.11
C ASN A 63 10.19 -1.81 -2.23
N GLN A 64 10.35 -2.51 -1.10
CA GLN A 64 10.42 -3.99 -1.09
C GLN A 64 9.17 -4.64 -1.68
N LEU A 65 7.98 -4.08 -1.38
CA LEU A 65 6.71 -4.58 -1.94
C LEU A 65 6.61 -4.36 -3.45
N LEU A 66 7.08 -3.21 -3.94
CA LEU A 66 7.12 -2.92 -5.37
C LEU A 66 8.07 -3.88 -6.10
N GLU A 67 9.27 -4.11 -5.54
CA GLU A 67 10.23 -5.09 -6.08
C GLU A 67 9.66 -6.50 -6.13
N ALA A 68 9.02 -6.96 -5.05
CA ALA A 68 8.38 -8.27 -5.00
C ALA A 68 7.24 -8.39 -6.03
N ASN A 69 6.47 -7.32 -6.24
CA ASN A 69 5.40 -7.31 -7.24
C ASN A 69 5.96 -7.41 -8.66
N GLU A 70 7.04 -6.69 -8.98
CA GLU A 70 7.69 -6.81 -10.29
C GLU A 70 8.28 -8.22 -10.53
N LEU A 71 8.82 -8.85 -9.49
CA LEU A 71 9.25 -10.25 -9.55
C LEU A 71 8.07 -11.19 -9.87
N LEU A 72 6.95 -11.05 -9.14
CA LEU A 72 5.76 -11.86 -9.37
C LEU A 72 5.20 -11.70 -10.79
N LYS A 73 5.14 -10.46 -11.30
CA LYS A 73 4.72 -10.20 -12.69
C LYS A 73 5.67 -10.87 -13.69
N THR A 74 6.97 -10.81 -13.44
CA THR A 74 7.97 -11.43 -14.32
C THR A 74 7.80 -12.94 -14.39
N VAL A 75 7.58 -13.60 -13.24
CA VAL A 75 7.33 -15.05 -13.17
C VAL A 75 6.01 -15.41 -13.84
N LEU A 76 4.93 -14.67 -13.59
CA LEU A 76 3.64 -14.92 -14.24
C LEU A 76 3.73 -14.78 -15.78
N ASN A 77 4.50 -13.81 -16.26
CA ASN A 77 4.68 -13.57 -17.69
C ASN A 77 5.69 -14.54 -18.35
N SER A 78 6.45 -15.33 -17.59
CA SER A 78 7.40 -16.30 -18.15
C SER A 78 6.72 -17.60 -18.61
N GLY A 79 5.41 -17.74 -18.38
CA GLY A 79 4.66 -18.97 -18.66
C GLY A 79 4.81 -20.03 -17.56
N PHE A 80 5.35 -19.66 -16.40
CA PHE A 80 5.37 -20.52 -15.22
C PHE A 80 3.95 -20.68 -14.68
N ASP A 81 3.39 -21.89 -14.77
CA ASP A 81 2.17 -22.27 -14.06
C ASP A 81 2.56 -23.12 -12.83
N PRO A 82 2.32 -22.64 -11.59
CA PRO A 82 2.62 -23.40 -10.38
C PRO A 82 1.81 -24.71 -10.25
N ILE A 83 0.84 -24.96 -11.15
CA ILE A 83 0.06 -26.20 -11.21
C ILE A 83 0.77 -27.28 -12.05
N ASP A 84 1.68 -26.89 -12.96
CA ASP A 84 2.37 -27.83 -13.87
C ASP A 84 3.40 -28.73 -13.15
N GLU A 85 3.77 -28.42 -11.89
CA GLU A 85 4.72 -29.20 -11.09
C GLU A 85 4.07 -30.28 -10.19
N LYS A 86 2.78 -30.62 -10.40
CA LYS A 86 2.09 -31.68 -9.65
C LYS A 86 2.04 -33.05 -10.31
#